data_AF-A0A1V5KL57-F1
#
_entry.id   AF-A0A1V5KL57-F1
#
_cell.length_a   1.000
_cell.length_b   1.000
_cell.length_c   1.000
_cell.angle_alpha   90.00
_cell.angle_beta   90.00
_cell.angle_gamma   90.00
#
_symmetry.space_group_name_H-M   'P 1'
#
loop_
_entity.id
_entity.type
_entity.pdbx_description
1 polymer ?
#
loop_
_entity_poly.entity_id
_entity_poly.type
_entity_poly.pdbx_seq_one_letter_code
_entity_poly.pdbx_strand_id
1 'polypeptide(L)'
;MIVTTTVLFKRRILNVIGYQNEAYRFAEEYEFILRLCKHSQVGFLDLPTYQVRFHEGQMSRFLTKQRNDQEKEDLLLIIEGVDVMLQAVKNWAYEDAAYFQTHRRWVERRMAELYRCIGGLWLHYGDRGKALEYFRRTCRFEGRKLGALRSWAMLYYYRTQTKVRRLIKRIRREP
;
A
#
# COMPACT_ATOMS: atom_id res chain seq x y z
N MET A 1 2.41 -6.50 10.27
CA MET A 1 1.12 -7.03 9.78
C MET A 1 0.23 -7.21 10.99
N ILE A 2 -0.94 -6.57 11.03
CA ILE A 2 -1.91 -6.82 12.11
C ILE A 2 -2.73 -8.02 11.67
N VAL A 3 -2.83 -9.04 12.52
CA VAL A 3 -3.60 -10.27 12.26
C VAL A 3 -4.82 -10.24 13.17
N THR A 4 -5.99 -10.73 12.74
CA THR A 4 -7.21 -10.72 13.58
C THR A 4 -6.99 -11.34 14.95
N THR A 5 -6.14 -12.36 15.06
CA THR A 5 -5.78 -13.01 16.32
C THR A 5 -5.03 -12.10 17.29
N THR A 6 -4.47 -10.99 16.83
CA THR A 6 -3.71 -10.03 17.66
C THR A 6 -4.56 -8.86 18.15
N VAL A 7 -5.85 -8.81 17.81
CA VAL A 7 -6.75 -7.70 18.16
C VAL A 7 -7.90 -8.21 19.02
N LEU A 8 -8.07 -7.62 20.21
CA LEU A 8 -9.20 -7.89 21.10
C LEU A 8 -10.17 -6.69 21.06
N PHE A 9 -11.46 -6.98 20.96
CA PHE A 9 -12.51 -5.97 20.97
C PHE A 9 -13.78 -6.48 21.66
N LYS A 10 -14.60 -5.56 22.19
CA LYS A 10 -15.87 -5.91 22.83
C LYS A 10 -16.86 -6.34 21.76
N ARG A 11 -17.47 -7.53 21.88
CA ARG A 11 -18.45 -8.07 20.92
C ARG A 11 -19.54 -7.06 20.50
N ARG A 12 -20.04 -6.24 21.44
CA ARG A 12 -21.06 -5.23 21.17
C ARG A 12 -20.70 -4.23 20.07
N ILE A 13 -19.41 -4.03 19.77
CA ILE A 13 -18.98 -3.12 18.69
C ILE A 13 -19.40 -3.61 17.31
N LEU A 14 -19.60 -4.91 17.13
CA LEU A 14 -20.03 -5.50 15.86
C LEU A 14 -21.42 -5.01 15.42
N ASN A 15 -22.27 -4.63 16.38
CA ASN A 15 -23.58 -4.04 16.08
C ASN A 15 -23.46 -2.64 15.46
N VAL A 16 -22.31 -1.99 15.63
CA VAL A 16 -22.04 -0.63 15.12
C VAL A 16 -21.26 -0.69 13.82
N ILE A 17 -20.17 -1.46 13.80
CA ILE A 17 -19.25 -1.48 12.66
C ILE A 17 -19.58 -2.57 11.65
N GLY A 18 -20.35 -3.59 12.01
CA GLY A 18 -20.61 -4.78 11.20
C GLY A 18 -19.51 -5.84 11.31
N TYR A 19 -19.62 -6.90 10.52
CA TYR A 19 -18.63 -7.99 10.45
C TYR A 19 -17.50 -7.67 9.47
N GLN A 20 -16.59 -8.62 9.26
CA GLN A 20 -15.63 -8.56 8.17
C GLN A 20 -16.35 -8.57 6.82
N ASN A 21 -15.75 -7.94 5.81
CA ASN A 21 -16.37 -7.79 4.51
C ASN A 21 -15.70 -8.73 3.51
N GLU A 22 -16.37 -9.84 3.24
CA GLU A 22 -15.90 -10.93 2.37
C GLU A 22 -15.71 -10.50 0.89
N ALA A 23 -16.21 -9.32 0.49
CA ALA A 23 -15.92 -8.76 -0.83
C ALA A 23 -14.42 -8.42 -1.01
N TYR A 24 -13.68 -8.24 0.08
CA TYR A 24 -12.24 -8.03 0.04
C TYR A 24 -11.50 -9.36 0.00
N ARG A 25 -11.03 -9.74 -1.20
CA ARG A 25 -10.18 -10.92 -1.39
C ARG A 25 -8.87 -10.86 -0.58
N PHE A 26 -8.32 -9.66 -0.38
CA PHE A 26 -7.10 -9.41 0.37
C PHE A 26 -7.33 -8.34 1.43
N ALA A 27 -6.57 -8.39 2.53
CA ALA A 27 -6.57 -7.34 3.55
C ALA A 27 -7.95 -7.02 4.15
N GLU A 28 -8.84 -8.01 4.17
CA GLU A 28 -10.14 -7.93 4.85
C GLU A 28 -9.97 -7.53 6.32
N GLU A 29 -8.98 -8.11 7.00
CA GLU A 29 -8.67 -7.80 8.39
C GLU A 29 -8.26 -6.35 8.56
N TYR A 30 -7.48 -5.81 7.62
CA TYR A 30 -7.05 -4.42 7.66
C TYR A 30 -8.24 -3.46 7.56
N GLU A 31 -9.18 -3.74 6.65
CA GLU A 31 -10.40 -2.93 6.50
C GLU A 31 -11.29 -3.00 7.74
N PHE A 32 -11.49 -4.20 8.29
CA PHE A 32 -12.28 -4.40 9.49
C PHE A 32 -11.66 -3.68 10.70
N ILE A 33 -10.34 -3.81 10.89
CA ILE A 33 -9.62 -3.14 11.97
C ILE A 33 -9.62 -1.62 11.77
N LEU A 34 -9.58 -1.12 10.54
CA LEU A 34 -9.70 0.31 10.26
C LEU A 34 -11.05 0.86 10.75
N ARG A 35 -12.15 0.15 10.46
CA ARG A 35 -13.48 0.50 11.00
C ARG A 35 -13.51 0.43 12.52
N LEU A 36 -12.93 -0.61 13.12
CA LEU A 36 -12.86 -0.74 14.57
C LEU A 36 -12.14 0.46 15.22
N CYS A 37 -10.96 0.81 14.69
CA CYS A 37 -10.14 1.92 15.17
C CYS A 37 -10.82 3.29 15.01
N LYS A 38 -11.67 3.45 14.00
CA LYS A 38 -12.45 4.67 13.79
C LYS A 38 -13.54 4.88 14.84
N HIS A 39 -14.10 3.79 15.37
CA HIS A 39 -15.24 3.84 16.30
C HIS A 39 -14.86 3.62 17.78
N SER A 40 -13.62 3.24 18.06
CA SER A 40 -13.17 2.89 19.41
C SER A 40 -11.88 3.58 19.78
N GLN A 41 -11.70 3.90 21.06
CA GLN A 41 -10.36 4.20 21.57
C GLN A 41 -9.52 2.93 21.51
N VAL A 42 -8.34 3.03 20.90
CA VAL A 42 -7.42 1.91 20.70
C VAL A 42 -6.22 2.08 21.61
N GLY A 43 -5.87 1.00 22.32
CA GLY A 43 -4.63 0.87 23.07
C GLY A 43 -3.75 -0.21 22.46
N PHE A 44 -2.43 -0.06 22.64
CA PHE A 44 -1.46 -1.07 22.24
C PHE A 44 -0.90 -1.76 23.48
N LEU A 45 -0.93 -3.09 23.47
CA LEU A 45 -0.25 -3.89 24.47
C LEU A 45 1.09 -4.35 23.89
N ASP A 46 2.17 -3.72 24.33
CA ASP A 46 3.52 -4.05 23.88
C ASP A 46 4.08 -5.26 24.65
N LEU A 47 3.37 -6.38 24.56
CA LEU A 47 3.75 -7.67 25.13
C LEU A 47 3.57 -8.77 24.09
N PRO A 48 4.46 -9.78 24.06
CA PRO A 48 4.35 -10.90 23.14
C PRO A 48 3.24 -11.86 23.58
N THR A 49 1.99 -11.53 23.26
CA THR A 49 0.80 -12.29 23.69
C THR A 49 0.45 -13.46 22.77
N TYR A 50 1.07 -13.55 21.58
CA TYR A 50 0.80 -14.59 20.59
C TYR A 50 2.09 -15.09 19.95
N GLN A 51 2.11 -16.39 19.63
CA GLN A 51 3.15 -17.01 18.80
C GLN A 51 2.54 -17.36 17.45
N VAL A 52 3.13 -16.82 16.37
CA VAL A 52 2.76 -17.17 15.00
C VAL A 52 3.62 -18.35 14.56
N ARG A 53 2.97 -19.42 14.10
CA ARG A 53 3.66 -20.57 13.50
C ARG A 53 3.84 -20.33 12.00
N PHE A 54 5.06 -20.54 11.53
CA PHE A 54 5.39 -20.55 10.11
C PHE A 54 5.70 -21.99 9.71
N HIS A 55 5.00 -22.50 8.70
CA HIS A 55 5.20 -23.84 8.17
C HIS A 55 5.99 -23.80 6.86
N GLU A 56 6.84 -24.79 6.65
CA GLU A 56 7.53 -24.98 5.37
C GLU A 56 6.47 -25.33 4.30
N GLY A 57 6.38 -24.53 3.24
CA GLY A 57 5.31 -24.64 2.23
C GLY A 57 4.11 -23.72 2.45
N GLN A 58 4.11 -22.88 3.49
CA GLN A 58 3.11 -21.82 3.65
C GLN A 58 3.22 -20.84 2.46
N MET A 59 2.13 -20.70 1.69
CA MET A 59 2.11 -20.01 0.39
C MET A 59 2.49 -18.52 0.42
N SER A 60 2.61 -17.89 1.59
CA SER A 60 3.14 -16.54 1.70
C SER A 60 4.67 -16.54 1.61
N ARG A 61 5.25 -17.12 0.55
CA ARG A 61 6.66 -16.93 0.17
C ARG A 61 6.84 -15.56 -0.47
N PHE A 62 6.58 -14.50 0.30
CA PHE A 62 7.12 -13.20 -0.04
C PHE A 62 8.62 -13.28 0.24
N LEU A 63 9.45 -13.36 -0.81
CA LEU A 63 10.92 -13.27 -0.79
C LEU A 63 11.68 -14.60 -0.55
N THR A 64 11.45 -15.64 -1.36
CA THR A 64 12.51 -16.64 -1.60
C THR A 64 13.23 -16.33 -2.93
N LYS A 65 14.56 -16.31 -2.84
CA LYS A 65 15.54 -15.71 -3.76
C LYS A 65 15.73 -16.46 -5.12
N GLN A 66 14.66 -16.94 -5.76
CA GLN A 66 14.76 -17.55 -7.09
C GLN A 66 14.02 -16.70 -8.14
N ARG A 67 14.82 -16.02 -8.97
CA ARG A 67 14.40 -15.14 -10.07
C ARG A 67 13.78 -15.96 -11.22
N ASN A 68 12.51 -16.33 -11.10
CA ASN A 68 11.70 -16.91 -12.19
C ASN A 68 10.36 -16.16 -12.32
N ASP A 69 9.62 -16.40 -13.41
CA ASP A 69 8.36 -15.70 -13.75
C ASP A 69 7.29 -15.67 -12.63
N GLN A 70 7.36 -16.59 -11.66
CA GLN A 70 6.57 -16.60 -10.43
C GLN A 70 6.69 -15.29 -9.60
N GLU A 71 7.86 -14.63 -9.61
CA GLU A 71 8.09 -13.37 -8.89
C GLU A 71 7.16 -12.25 -9.40
N LYS A 72 6.84 -12.24 -10.69
CA LYS A 72 5.96 -11.22 -11.27
C LYS A 72 4.51 -11.43 -10.84
N GLU A 73 4.05 -12.67 -10.78
CA GLU A 73 2.71 -12.99 -10.29
C GLU A 73 2.58 -12.65 -8.80
N ASP A 74 3.58 -13.02 -8.00
CA ASP A 74 3.65 -12.67 -6.58
C ASP A 74 3.60 -11.15 -6.38
N LEU A 75 4.33 -10.38 -7.19
CA LEU A 75 4.29 -8.92 -7.14
C LEU A 75 2.92 -8.35 -7.48
N LEU A 76 2.21 -8.91 -8.47
CA LEU A 76 0.85 -8.48 -8.79
C LEU A 76 -0.11 -8.76 -7.64
N LEU A 77 0.01 -9.90 -6.95
CA LEU A 77 -0.77 -10.21 -5.77
C LEU A 77 -0.48 -9.24 -4.62
N ILE A 78 0.78 -8.86 -4.40
CA ILE A 78 1.13 -7.83 -3.39
C ILE A 78 0.53 -6.49 -3.79
N ILE A 79 0.63 -6.10 -5.07
CA ILE A 79 0.07 -4.85 -5.58
C ILE A 79 -1.44 -4.82 -5.34
N GLU A 80 -2.16 -5.90 -5.66
CA GLU A 80 -3.60 -6.04 -5.43
C GLU A 80 -3.93 -5.90 -3.95
N GLY A 81 -3.18 -6.57 -3.05
CA GLY A 81 -3.38 -6.47 -1.61
C GLY A 81 -3.16 -5.04 -1.06
N VAL A 82 -2.15 -4.32 -1.53
CA VAL A 82 -1.91 -2.93 -1.12
C VAL A 82 -2.94 -1.97 -1.74
N ASP A 83 -3.41 -2.22 -2.97
CA ASP A 83 -4.47 -1.43 -3.60
C ASP A 83 -5.79 -1.59 -2.85
N VAL A 84 -6.12 -2.81 -2.38
CA VAL A 84 -7.27 -3.03 -1.50
C VAL A 84 -7.15 -2.24 -0.19
N MET A 85 -5.97 -2.24 0.46
CA MET A 85 -5.76 -1.41 1.65
C MET A 85 -5.95 0.08 1.35
N LEU A 86 -5.53 0.55 0.16
CA LEU A 86 -5.74 1.92 -0.30
C LEU A 86 -7.23 2.22 -0.48
N GLN A 87 -8.02 1.31 -1.08
CA GLN A 87 -9.47 1.48 -1.20
C GLN A 87 -10.15 1.53 0.17
N ALA A 88 -9.75 0.65 1.11
CA ALA A 88 -10.29 0.67 2.46
C ALA A 88 -10.06 2.02 3.16
N VAL A 89 -8.84 2.58 3.08
CA VAL A 89 -8.55 3.92 3.63
C VAL A 89 -9.34 5.01 2.90
N LYS A 90 -9.48 4.89 1.57
CA LYS A 90 -10.25 5.85 0.78
C LYS A 90 -11.71 5.90 1.23
N ASN A 91 -12.36 4.76 1.29
CA ASN A 91 -13.79 4.65 1.59
C ASN A 91 -14.10 5.05 3.03
N TRP A 92 -13.29 4.58 4.00
CA TRP A 92 -13.64 4.73 5.41
C TRP A 92 -13.04 5.96 6.10
N ALA A 93 -12.02 6.58 5.51
CA ALA A 93 -11.32 7.70 6.13
C ALA A 93 -11.17 8.94 5.23
N TYR A 94 -10.93 8.78 3.92
CA TYR A 94 -10.76 9.92 3.02
C TYR A 94 -12.08 10.50 2.52
N GLU A 95 -13.03 9.63 2.14
CA GLU A 95 -14.34 10.04 1.61
C GLU A 95 -15.35 10.38 2.71
N ASP A 96 -15.13 9.90 3.94
CA ASP A 96 -15.87 10.37 5.11
C ASP A 96 -15.40 11.79 5.46
N ALA A 97 -16.17 12.79 5.03
CA ALA A 97 -15.84 14.20 5.25
C ALA A 97 -15.67 14.57 6.73
N ALA A 98 -16.50 14.02 7.62
CA ALA A 98 -16.45 14.34 9.05
C ALA A 98 -15.18 13.77 9.69
N TYR A 99 -14.84 12.52 9.36
CA TYR A 99 -13.61 11.89 9.83
C TYR A 99 -12.36 12.54 9.21
N PHE A 100 -12.41 12.85 7.92
CA PHE A 100 -11.30 13.44 7.20
C PHE A 100 -10.93 14.83 7.74
N GLN A 101 -11.91 15.68 8.04
CA GLN A 101 -11.66 17.03 8.57
C GLN A 101 -10.90 17.00 9.90
N THR A 102 -11.24 16.04 10.76
CA THR A 102 -10.63 15.88 12.09
C THR A 102 -9.27 15.18 12.04
N HIS A 103 -9.07 14.24 11.10
CA HIS A 103 -7.86 13.39 11.03
C HIS A 103 -7.01 13.61 9.76
N ARG A 104 -7.19 14.75 9.09
CA ARG A 104 -6.62 15.07 7.77
C ARG A 104 -5.16 14.65 7.61
N ARG A 105 -4.30 15.09 8.53
CA ARG A 105 -2.85 14.84 8.46
C ARG A 105 -2.52 13.35 8.47
N TRP A 106 -3.25 12.56 9.26
CA TRP A 106 -3.04 11.12 9.34
C TRP A 106 -3.53 10.43 8.06
N VAL A 107 -4.73 10.80 7.59
CA VAL A 107 -5.32 10.22 6.37
C VAL A 107 -4.45 10.52 5.15
N GLU A 108 -4.07 11.78 4.93
CA GLU A 108 -3.21 12.18 3.80
C GLU A 108 -1.85 11.47 3.84
N ARG A 109 -1.24 11.33 5.03
CA ARG A 109 0.00 10.57 5.20
C ARG A 109 -0.19 9.11 4.86
N ARG A 110 -1.28 8.48 5.31
CA ARG A 110 -1.55 7.07 5.03
C ARG A 110 -1.80 6.83 3.54
N MET A 111 -2.55 7.71 2.89
CA MET A 111 -2.75 7.70 1.43
C MET A 111 -1.42 7.81 0.69
N ALA A 112 -0.56 8.76 1.08
CA ALA A 112 0.77 8.92 0.50
C ALA A 112 1.63 7.65 0.63
N GLU A 113 1.68 7.06 1.82
CA GLU A 113 2.46 5.86 2.10
C GLU A 113 1.99 4.69 1.20
N LEU A 114 0.69 4.46 1.09
CA LEU A 114 0.13 3.39 0.26
C LEU A 114 0.39 3.64 -1.23
N TYR A 115 0.17 4.86 -1.74
CA TYR A 115 0.52 5.20 -3.12
C TYR A 115 2.01 4.97 -3.40
N ARG A 116 2.89 5.32 -2.46
CA ARG A 116 4.33 5.15 -2.60
C ARG A 116 4.71 3.67 -2.64
N CYS A 117 4.11 2.86 -1.77
CA CYS A 117 4.30 1.41 -1.77
C CYS A 117 3.92 0.81 -3.12
N ILE A 118 2.71 1.12 -3.62
CA ILE A 118 2.24 0.61 -4.92
C ILE A 118 3.15 1.10 -6.07
N GLY A 119 3.57 2.36 -6.05
CA GLY A 119 4.52 2.90 -7.04
C GLY A 119 5.87 2.18 -7.03
N GLY A 120 6.39 1.85 -5.84
CA GLY A 120 7.61 1.06 -5.68
C GLY A 120 7.47 -0.38 -6.21
N LEU A 121 6.32 -1.01 -5.95
CA LEU A 121 6.04 -2.36 -6.43
C LEU A 121 5.90 -2.42 -7.96
N TRP A 122 5.18 -1.48 -8.58
CA TRP A 122 5.11 -1.38 -10.05
C TRP A 122 6.48 -1.11 -10.69
N LEU A 123 7.33 -0.34 -10.02
CA LEU A 123 8.70 -0.12 -10.48
C LEU A 123 9.52 -1.41 -10.46
N HIS A 124 9.39 -2.21 -9.40
CA HIS A 124 10.06 -3.51 -9.28
C HIS A 124 9.52 -4.52 -10.29
N TYR A 125 8.20 -4.53 -10.52
CA TYR A 125 7.55 -5.31 -11.59
C TYR A 125 8.05 -4.92 -13.00
N GLY A 126 8.49 -3.68 -13.18
CA GLY A 126 9.02 -3.14 -14.43
C GLY A 126 8.04 -2.26 -15.21
N ASP A 127 6.78 -2.14 -14.76
CA ASP A 127 5.81 -1.20 -15.30
C ASP A 127 6.07 0.21 -14.76
N ARG A 128 6.99 0.87 -15.44
CA ARG A 128 7.41 2.23 -15.12
C ARG A 128 6.29 3.26 -15.34
N GLY A 129 5.32 2.99 -16.20
CA GLY A 129 4.21 3.90 -16.50
C GLY A 129 3.29 4.03 -15.28
N LYS A 130 2.84 2.88 -14.77
CA LYS A 130 2.06 2.82 -13.53
C LYS A 130 2.84 3.33 -12.33
N ALA A 131 4.11 2.94 -12.17
CA ALA A 131 4.94 3.46 -11.08
C ALA A 131 4.96 5.00 -11.03
N LEU A 132 5.13 5.64 -12.19
CA LEU A 132 5.12 7.10 -12.31
C LEU A 132 3.78 7.73 -11.88
N GLU A 133 2.67 7.10 -12.27
CA GLU A 133 1.34 7.55 -11.91
C GLU A 133 1.15 7.54 -10.39
N TYR A 134 1.49 6.43 -9.74
CA TYR A 134 1.38 6.27 -8.30
C TYR A 134 2.30 7.24 -7.54
N PHE A 135 3.54 7.46 -7.99
CA PHE A 135 4.42 8.46 -7.39
C PHE A 135 3.91 9.89 -7.53
N ARG A 136 3.23 10.23 -8.65
CA ARG A 136 2.56 11.53 -8.77
C ARG A 136 1.43 11.67 -7.76
N ARG A 137 0.65 10.61 -7.53
CA ARG A 137 -0.40 10.60 -6.50
C ARG A 137 0.20 10.78 -5.10
N THR A 138 1.30 10.11 -4.76
CA THR A 138 2.05 10.36 -3.49
C THR A 138 2.41 11.83 -3.31
N CYS A 139 2.97 12.47 -4.35
CA CYS A 139 3.39 13.87 -4.28
C CYS A 139 2.23 14.85 -4.01
N ARG A 140 1.00 14.50 -4.41
CA ARG A 140 -0.18 15.34 -4.12
C ARG A 140 -0.47 15.44 -2.62
N PHE A 141 -0.14 14.41 -1.85
CA PHE A 141 -0.38 14.37 -0.40
C PHE A 141 0.85 14.81 0.41
N GLU A 142 2.07 14.47 -0.03
CA GLU A 142 3.29 14.80 0.72
C GLU A 142 3.82 16.22 0.49
N GLY A 143 3.40 16.90 -0.59
CA GLY A 143 3.91 18.24 -0.91
C GLY A 143 5.42 18.25 -1.15
N ARG A 144 6.16 19.27 -0.64
CA ARG A 144 7.63 19.36 -0.72
C ARG A 144 8.35 18.69 0.47
N LYS A 145 7.80 17.64 1.06
CA LYS A 145 8.42 16.93 2.20
C LYS A 145 9.50 15.95 1.74
N LEU A 146 10.33 15.46 2.67
CA LEU A 146 11.42 14.50 2.41
C LEU A 146 10.96 13.20 1.72
N GLY A 147 9.76 12.71 2.05
CA GLY A 147 9.14 11.57 1.36
C GLY A 147 8.88 11.87 -0.12
N ALA A 148 8.39 13.07 -0.40
CA ALA A 148 8.17 13.53 -1.75
C ALA A 148 9.49 13.68 -2.50
N LEU A 149 10.58 14.15 -1.87
CA LEU A 149 11.89 14.25 -2.51
C LEU A 149 12.38 12.89 -3.05
N ARG A 150 12.12 11.78 -2.34
CA ARG A 150 12.42 10.44 -2.86
C ARG A 150 11.55 10.07 -4.05
N SER A 151 10.24 10.33 -3.98
CA SER A 151 9.34 10.12 -5.13
C SER A 151 9.72 11.00 -6.32
N TRP A 152 10.08 12.27 -6.09
CA TRP A 152 10.57 13.21 -7.09
C TRP A 152 11.89 12.78 -7.70
N ALA A 153 12.84 12.31 -6.90
CA ALA A 153 14.10 11.76 -7.39
C ALA A 153 13.85 10.55 -8.31
N MET A 154 12.93 9.67 -7.94
CA MET A 154 12.50 8.54 -8.78
C MET A 154 11.82 9.02 -10.07
N LEU A 155 10.91 10.00 -10.01
CA LEU A 155 10.27 10.62 -11.17
C LEU A 155 11.32 11.26 -12.11
N TYR A 156 12.31 11.96 -11.55
CA TYR A 156 13.35 12.68 -12.28
C TYR A 156 14.33 11.73 -12.96
N TYR A 157 14.87 10.76 -12.22
CA TYR A 157 15.72 9.68 -12.74
C TYR A 157 15.04 8.92 -13.89
N TYR A 158 13.73 8.69 -13.78
CA TYR A 158 12.99 8.02 -14.84
C TYR A 158 12.82 8.89 -16.11
N ARG A 159 12.52 10.17 -15.94
CA ARG A 159 12.42 11.13 -17.05
C ARG A 159 13.74 11.27 -17.80
N THR A 160 14.87 11.26 -17.10
CA THR A 160 16.19 11.33 -17.74
C THR A 160 16.52 10.02 -18.48
N GLN A 161 16.29 8.84 -17.89
CA GLN A 161 16.49 7.56 -18.58
C GLN A 161 15.67 7.45 -19.88
N THR A 162 14.41 7.86 -19.84
CA THR A 162 13.53 7.79 -21.03
C THR A 162 13.97 8.76 -22.12
N LYS A 163 14.41 9.98 -21.77
CA LYS A 163 15.00 10.93 -22.73
C LYS A 163 16.26 10.36 -23.37
N VAL A 164 17.18 9.82 -22.57
CA VAL A 164 18.44 9.21 -23.06
C VAL A 164 18.15 8.02 -23.98
N ARG A 165 17.23 7.12 -23.63
CA ARG A 165 16.85 6.00 -24.51
C ARG A 165 16.24 6.45 -25.83
N ARG A 166 15.41 7.51 -25.83
CA ARG A 166 14.86 8.08 -27.06
C ARG A 166 15.95 8.71 -27.93
N LEU A 167 16.91 9.40 -27.30
CA LEU A 167 18.06 9.98 -27.98
C LEU A 167 18.91 8.88 -28.63
N ILE A 168 19.27 7.82 -27.90
CA ILE A 168 20.01 6.67 -28.43
C ILE A 168 19.26 6.00 -29.59
N LYS A 169 17.94 5.87 -29.51
CA LYS A 169 17.12 5.34 -30.62
C LYS A 169 17.08 6.26 -31.84
N ARG A 170 17.18 7.58 -31.68
CA ARG A 170 17.31 8.52 -32.80
C ARG A 170 18.69 8.43 -33.43
N ILE A 171 19.74 8.47 -32.63
CA ILE A 171 21.14 8.32 -33.09
C ILE A 171 21.33 6.99 -33.85
N ARG A 172 20.71 5.89 -33.38
CA ARG A 172 20.77 4.58 -34.08
C ARG A 172 19.91 4.48 -35.35
N ARG A 173 19.04 5.45 -35.62
CA ARG A 173 18.16 5.48 -36.80
C ARG A 173 18.61 6.51 -37.84
N GLU A 174 19.61 7.33 -37.51
CA GLU A 174 20.30 8.17 -38.47
C GLU A 174 21.44 7.33 -39.10
N PRO A 175 21.45 7.16 -40.43
CA PRO A 175 22.45 6.37 -41.15
C PRO A 175 23.85 6.99 -41.11
#